data_AF-A0A673KIR6-F1
#
_entry.id   AF-A0A673KIR6-F1
#
_cell.length_a   1.000
_cell.length_b   1.000
_cell.length_c   1.000
_cell.angle_alpha   90.00
_cell.angle_beta   90.00
_cell.angle_gamma   90.00
#
_symmetry.space_group_name_H-M   'P 1'
#
loop_
_entity.id
_entity.type
_entity.pdbx_description
1 polymer ?
#
loop_
_entity_poly.entity_id
_entity_poly.type
_entity_poly.pdbx_seq_one_letter_code
_entity_poly.pdbx_strand_id
1 'polypeptide(L)'
;HESAGTLKMMDWPPQIPDLNPIEQIWGDLENKLDRSIVHSKESLWHELQKTWDNISVEVLRKYTDTMPERCAAIIAEKRWTYQILHLKLDKNSTTHFI
;
A
#
# COMPACT_ATOMS: atom_id res chain seq x y z
N HIS A 1 9.27 -17.11 -21.63
CA HIS A 1 8.44 -16.56 -22.72
C HIS A 1 7.08 -16.23 -22.14
N GLU A 2 6.84 -14.97 -21.79
CA GLU A 2 5.52 -14.47 -21.37
C GLU A 2 4.64 -14.35 -22.62
N SER A 3 3.66 -15.26 -22.73
CA SER A 3 2.70 -15.31 -23.83
C SER A 3 1.58 -14.29 -23.57
N ALA A 4 1.32 -13.41 -24.56
CA ALA A 4 0.15 -12.52 -24.71
C ALA A 4 -0.70 -12.32 -23.43
N GLY A 5 -0.28 -11.33 -22.64
CA GLY A 5 -0.67 -11.11 -21.24
C GLY A 5 -2.16 -10.91 -21.00
N THR A 6 -2.82 -11.98 -20.55
CA THR A 6 -4.05 -11.83 -19.76
C THR A 6 -3.63 -11.38 -18.37
N LEU A 7 -3.83 -10.10 -18.05
CA LEU A 7 -3.67 -9.59 -16.69
C LEU A 7 -4.70 -10.29 -15.80
N LYS A 8 -4.23 -11.22 -14.97
CA LYS A 8 -5.06 -11.83 -13.93
C LYS A 8 -5.27 -10.80 -12.83
N MET A 9 -6.48 -10.24 -12.79
CA MET A 9 -6.89 -9.39 -11.69
C MET A 9 -7.01 -10.26 -10.43
N MET A 10 -6.37 -9.84 -9.35
CA MET A 10 -6.52 -10.49 -8.05
C MET A 10 -7.78 -9.95 -7.37
N ASP A 11 -8.56 -10.83 -6.74
CA ASP A 11 -9.72 -10.43 -5.94
C ASP A 11 -9.23 -9.73 -4.66
N TRP A 12 -9.07 -8.41 -4.74
CA TRP A 12 -8.53 -7.60 -3.65
C TRP A 12 -9.64 -7.18 -2.69
N PRO A 13 -9.47 -7.37 -1.37
CA PRO A 13 -10.42 -6.86 -0.39
C PRO A 13 -10.37 -5.32 -0.36
N PRO A 14 -11.50 -4.62 -0.53
CA PRO A 14 -11.53 -3.18 -0.80
C PRO A 14 -11.06 -2.26 0.35
N GLN A 15 -10.59 -2.79 1.48
CA GLN A 15 -10.36 -1.99 2.71
C GLN A 15 -9.03 -2.23 3.42
N ILE A 16 -8.07 -2.89 2.76
CA ILE A 16 -6.77 -3.17 3.37
C ILE A 16 -5.67 -2.43 2.59
N PRO A 17 -5.49 -1.11 2.82
CA PRO A 17 -4.41 -0.34 2.20
C PRO A 17 -3.04 -0.91 2.63
N ASP A 18 -2.95 -1.39 3.87
CA ASP A 18 -1.77 -2.05 4.45
C ASP A 18 -1.35 -3.34 3.74
N LEU A 19 -2.13 -3.86 2.78
CA LEU A 19 -1.70 -4.99 1.96
C LEU A 19 -1.04 -4.52 0.66
N ASN A 20 -1.25 -3.30 0.20
CA ASN A 20 -0.70 -2.90 -1.09
C ASN A 20 0.85 -2.80 -1.00
N PRO A 21 1.62 -3.60 -1.76
CA PRO A 21 3.09 -3.52 -1.77
C PRO A 21 3.59 -2.11 -2.04
N ILE A 22 2.83 -1.29 -2.77
CA ILE A 22 3.21 0.09 -3.09
C ILE A 22 3.30 0.98 -1.86
N GLU A 23 2.47 0.75 -0.83
CA GLU A 23 2.48 1.56 0.40
C GLU A 23 3.77 1.33 1.19
N GLN A 24 4.31 0.11 1.13
CA GLN A 24 5.62 -0.19 1.73
C GLN A 24 6.74 0.51 0.97
N ILE A 25 6.64 0.57 -0.35
CA ILE A 25 7.62 1.29 -1.17
C ILE A 25 7.52 2.81 -0.92
N TRP A 26 6.32 3.36 -0.75
CA TRP A 26 6.14 4.75 -0.33
C TRP A 26 6.78 5.03 1.02
N GLY A 27 6.58 4.17 2.02
CA GLY A 27 7.25 4.29 3.31
C GLY A 27 8.78 4.27 3.19
N ASP A 28 9.33 3.38 2.36
CA ASP A 28 10.77 3.32 2.10
C ASP A 28 11.30 4.58 1.40
N LEU A 29 10.55 5.13 0.45
CA LEU A 29 10.89 6.39 -0.22
C LEU A 29 10.88 7.53 0.79
N GLU A 30 9.84 7.67 1.60
CA GLU A 30 9.75 8.73 2.61
C GLU A 30 10.87 8.66 3.67
N ASN A 31 11.28 7.45 4.05
CA ASN A 31 12.35 7.23 5.02
C ASN A 31 13.74 7.54 4.45
N LYS A 32 13.95 7.28 3.16
CA LYS A 32 15.25 7.50 2.49
C LYS A 32 15.37 8.87 1.84
N LEU A 33 14.26 9.58 1.65
CA LEU A 33 14.23 10.92 1.09
C LEU A 33 15.05 11.88 1.96
N ASP A 34 16.05 12.51 1.36
CA ASP A 34 16.77 13.59 2.04
C ASP A 34 15.95 14.88 2.01
N ARG A 35 15.25 15.16 3.11
CA ARG A 35 14.42 16.37 3.25
C ARG A 35 15.25 17.65 3.31
N SER A 36 16.55 17.58 3.58
CA SER A 36 17.40 18.77 3.72
C SER A 36 17.63 19.50 2.40
N ILE A 37 17.48 18.81 1.26
CA ILE A 37 17.67 19.34 -0.09
C ILE A 37 16.36 19.68 -0.81
N VAL A 38 15.21 19.40 -0.18
CA VAL A 38 13.89 19.65 -0.75
C VAL A 38 13.42 21.06 -0.39
N HIS A 39 13.42 21.96 -1.37
CA HIS A 39 13.04 23.37 -1.21
C HIS A 39 11.93 23.83 -2.18
N SER A 40 11.61 23.01 -3.19
CA SER A 40 10.56 23.22 -4.18
C SER A 40 9.97 21.89 -4.64
N LYS A 41 8.85 21.94 -5.37
CA LYS A 41 8.24 20.74 -5.97
C LYS A 41 9.20 20.05 -6.94
N GLU A 42 10.00 20.81 -7.67
CA GLU A 42 10.99 20.31 -8.62
C GLU A 42 12.14 19.61 -7.89
N SER A 43 12.64 20.16 -6.79
CA SER A 43 13.68 19.50 -5.97
C SER A 43 13.15 18.22 -5.30
N LEU A 44 11.88 18.21 -4.86
CA LEU A 44 11.23 17.02 -4.33
C LEU A 44 11.15 15.92 -5.39
N TRP A 45 10.72 16.28 -6.60
CA TRP A 45 10.61 15.33 -7.70
C TRP A 45 11.96 14.70 -8.06
N HIS A 46 13.01 15.51 -8.19
CA HIS A 46 14.36 15.00 -8.46
C HIS A 46 14.87 14.09 -7.35
N GLU A 47 14.65 14.47 -6.08
CA GLU A 47 15.13 13.63 -4.97
C GLU A 47 14.34 12.33 -4.84
N LEU A 48 13.03 12.35 -5.14
CA LEU A 48 12.22 11.13 -5.22
C LEU A 48 12.72 10.19 -6.32
N GLN A 49 13.02 10.70 -7.52
CA GLN A 49 13.57 9.91 -8.62
C GLN A 49 14.92 9.30 -8.23
N LYS A 50 15.83 10.12 -7.67
CA LYS A 50 17.13 9.65 -7.18
C LYS A 50 16.98 8.59 -6.09
N THR A 51 16.05 8.78 -5.16
CA THR A 51 15.81 7.82 -4.08
C THR A 51 15.26 6.51 -4.65
N TRP A 52 14.32 6.60 -5.60
CA TRP A 52 13.76 5.45 -6.31
C TRP A 52 14.83 4.63 -7.05
N ASP A 53 15.69 5.29 -7.80
CA ASP A 53 16.76 4.63 -8.57
C ASP A 53 17.78 3.91 -7.68
N ASN A 54 17.88 4.32 -6.41
CA ASN A 54 18.72 3.67 -5.40
C ASN A 54 18.02 2.51 -4.66
N ILE A 55 16.73 2.28 -4.88
CA ILE A 55 16.04 1.11 -4.33
C ILE A 55 16.44 -0.12 -5.14
N SER A 56 17.10 -1.07 -4.49
CA SER A 56 17.53 -2.30 -5.15
C SER A 56 16.33 -3.22 -5.46
N VAL A 57 16.49 -4.06 -6.49
CA VAL A 57 15.46 -5.02 -6.90
C VAL A 57 15.14 -6.01 -5.78
N GLU A 58 16.11 -6.33 -4.92
CA GLU A 58 15.94 -7.21 -3.77
C GLU A 58 14.96 -6.65 -2.75
N VAL A 59 14.97 -5.32 -2.54
CA VAL A 59 13.99 -4.64 -1.67
C VAL A 59 12.59 -4.75 -2.26
N LEU A 60 12.45 -4.52 -3.57
CA LEU A 60 11.16 -4.65 -4.26
C LEU A 60 10.64 -6.10 -4.25
N ARG A 61 11.53 -7.07 -4.42
CA ARG A 61 11.21 -8.50 -4.33
C ARG A 61 10.77 -8.88 -2.93
N LYS A 62 11.46 -8.42 -1.87
CA LYS A 62 11.03 -8.65 -0.49
C LYS A 62 9.57 -8.25 -0.27
N TYR A 63 9.12 -7.11 -0.79
CA TYR A 63 7.73 -6.68 -0.62
C TYR A 63 6.74 -7.48 -1.45
N THR A 64 7.14 -7.95 -2.62
CA THR A 64 6.29 -8.74 -3.52
C THR A 64 6.18 -10.19 -3.03
N ASP A 65 7.31 -10.78 -2.64
CA ASP A 65 7.43 -12.17 -2.21
C ASP A 65 6.78 -12.40 -0.85
N THR A 66 6.76 -11.39 0.04
CA THR A 66 6.13 -11.49 1.37
C THR A 66 4.63 -11.22 1.38
N MET A 67 4.02 -10.94 0.21
CA MET A 67 2.60 -10.67 0.11
C MET A 67 1.70 -11.82 0.56
N PRO A 68 1.95 -13.08 0.16
CA PRO A 68 1.15 -14.20 0.60
C PRO A 68 1.14 -14.35 2.13
N GLU A 69 2.29 -14.19 2.79
CA GLU A 69 2.41 -14.27 4.24
C GLU A 69 1.66 -13.14 4.94
N ARG A 70 1.73 -11.91 4.41
CA ARG A 70 0.98 -10.75 4.95
C ARG A 70 -0.51 -10.95 4.81
N CYS A 71 -0.98 -11.43 3.66
CA CYS A 71 -2.38 -11.80 3.46
C CYS A 71 -2.84 -12.85 4.48
N ALA A 72 -2.03 -13.90 4.69
CA ALA A 72 -2.32 -14.96 5.66
C ALA A 72 -2.36 -14.41 7.10
N ALA A 73 -1.42 -13.54 7.48
CA ALA A 73 -1.37 -12.92 8.80
C ALA A 73 -2.64 -12.08 9.10
N ILE A 74 -3.13 -11.31 8.13
CA ILE A 74 -4.33 -10.48 8.32
C ILE A 74 -5.60 -11.33 8.41
N ILE A 75 -5.67 -12.43 7.64
CA ILE A 75 -6.76 -13.41 7.76
C ILE A 75 -6.73 -14.04 9.16
N ALA A 76 -5.54 -14.39 9.67
CA ALA A 76 -5.36 -14.98 11.00
C ALA A 76 -5.70 -14.01 12.15
N GLU A 77 -5.39 -12.72 12.01
CA GLU A 77 -5.66 -11.68 13.02
C GLU A 77 -7.15 -11.34 13.19
N LYS A 78 -8.07 -11.96 12.43
CA LYS A 78 -9.52 -11.63 12.44
C LYS A 78 -9.83 -10.13 12.22
N ARG A 79 -8.89 -9.32 11.74
CA ARG A 79 -9.11 -7.89 11.44
C ARG A 79 -10.22 -7.65 10.40
N TRP A 80 -10.52 -8.68 9.61
CA TRP A 80 -11.66 -8.73 8.70
C TRP A 80 -13.02 -8.47 9.37
N THR A 81 -13.22 -8.83 10.64
CA THR A 81 -14.52 -8.63 11.30
C THR A 81 -14.76 -7.19 11.76
N TYR A 82 -13.71 -6.45 12.13
CA TYR A 82 -13.86 -5.09 12.68
C TYR A 82 -14.14 -4.03 11.62
N GLN A 83 -13.51 -4.13 10.43
CA GLN A 83 -13.80 -3.22 9.31
C GLN A 83 -15.21 -3.44 8.73
N ILE A 84 -15.67 -4.69 8.61
CA ILE A 84 -17.05 -5.01 8.17
C ILE A 84 -18.09 -4.54 9.21
N LEU A 85 -17.79 -4.60 10.51
CA LEU A 85 -18.68 -4.12 11.57
C LEU A 85 -18.87 -2.59 11.52
N HIS A 86 -17.80 -1.81 11.32
CA HIS A 86 -17.88 -0.36 11.16
C HIS A 86 -18.77 0.04 9.95
N LEU A 87 -18.63 -0.65 8.81
CA LEU A 87 -19.49 -0.41 7.64
C LEU A 87 -20.97 -0.76 7.84
N LYS A 88 -21.28 -1.77 8.67
CA LYS A 88 -22.66 -2.16 8.97
C LYS A 88 -23.32 -1.20 9.96
N LEU A 89 -22.53 -0.51 10.79
CA LEU A 89 -23.02 0.52 11.70
C LEU A 89 -23.29 1.84 10.97
N ASP A 90 -22.42 2.25 10.04
CA ASP A 90 -22.59 3.50 9.28
C ASP A 90 -23.81 3.48 8.34
N LYS A 91 -24.23 2.31 7.84
CA LYS A 91 -25.43 2.18 7.00
C LYS A 91 -26.76 2.29 7.75
N ASN A 92 -26.74 2.28 9.09
CA ASN A 92 -27.94 2.41 9.93
C ASN A 92 -27.99 3.73 10.72
N SER A 93 -27.04 4.66 10.52
CA SER A 93 -27.06 5.96 11.17
C SER A 93 -27.95 6.95 10.39
N THR A 94 -29.27 6.83 10.55
CA THR A 94 -30.18 7.94 10.29
C THR A 94 -29.97 8.99 11.38
N THR A 95 -28.99 9.87 11.18
CA THR A 95 -28.81 11.06 12.02
C THR A 95 -29.87 12.08 11.61
N HIS A 96 -31.00 12.10 12.33
CA HIS A 96 -31.84 13.30 12.39
C HIS A 96 -31.05 14.39 13.12
N PHE A 97 -30.72 15.46 12.41
CA PHE A 97 -30.25 16.70 13.02
C PHE A 97 -31.48 17.51 13.46
N ILE A 98 -31.63 17.67 14.78
CA ILE A 98 -32.16 18.89 15.42
C ILE A 98 -31.28 19.17 16.63
#